data_AF-A0A9D8PX37-F1
#
_entry.id   AF-A0A9D8PX37-F1
#
_cell.length_a   1.000
_cell.length_b   1.000
_cell.length_c   1.000
_cell.angle_alpha   90.00
_cell.angle_beta   90.00
_cell.angle_gamma   90.00
#
_symmetry.space_group_name_H-M   'P 1'
#
loop_
_entity.id
_entity.type
_entity.pdbx_description
1 polymer ?
#
loop_
_entity_poly.entity_id
_entity_poly.type
_entity_poly.pdbx_seq_one_letter_code
_entity_poly.pdbx_strand_id
1 'polypeptide(L)' 'MRAILLPWPQRLLLAGVLGGLAGWASQAHLFWQQDEHVYDRLVGGWDYPPDDRLALVAIDERSLQQLGQWPWPRGTHARL' A
#
# COMPACT_ATOMS: atom_id res chain seq x y z
N MET A 1 -15.44 4.26 -40.36
CA MET A 1 -14.71 4.54 -39.11
C MET A 1 -13.61 5.56 -39.44
N ARG A 2 -13.82 6.85 -39.14
CA ARG A 2 -12.81 7.90 -39.40
C ARG A 2 -11.72 7.76 -38.34
N ALA A 3 -10.56 7.22 -38.72
CA ALA A 3 -9.38 7.29 -37.86
C ALA A 3 -9.06 8.77 -37.65
N ILE A 4 -9.04 9.21 -36.39
CA ILE A 4 -8.58 10.54 -36.03
C ILE A 4 -7.09 10.57 -36.38
N LEU A 5 -6.76 11.12 -37.56
CA LEU A 5 -5.39 11.29 -38.04
C LEU A 5 -4.80 12.51 -37.34
N LEU A 6 -4.63 12.41 -36.01
CA LEU A 6 -3.92 13.43 -35.25
C LEU A 6 -2.46 13.43 -35.72
N PRO A 7 -1.93 14.55 -36.24
CA PRO A 7 -0.54 14.64 -36.66
C PRO A 7 0.40 14.33 -35.49
N TRP A 8 1.51 13.67 -35.77
CA TRP A 8 2.53 13.27 -34.79
C TRP A 8 2.92 14.35 -33.76
N PRO A 9 3.15 15.63 -34.10
CA PRO A 9 3.45 16.64 -33.09
C PRO A 9 2.31 16.83 -32.08
N GLN A 10 1.06 16.78 -32.52
CA GLN A 10 -0.09 16.89 -31.64
C GLN A 10 -0.24 15.66 -30.74
N ARG A 11 0.16 14.47 -31.22
CA ARG A 11 0.24 13.26 -30.38
C ARG A 11 1.26 13.41 -29.26
N LEU A 12 2.44 13.93 -29.57
CA LEU A 12 3.49 14.18 -28.56
C LEU A 12 3.07 15.22 -27.54
N LEU A 13 2.44 16.32 -27.99
CA LEU A 13 1.88 17.34 -27.10
C LEU A 13 0.79 16.75 -26.20
N LEU A 14 -0.14 15.97 -26.76
CA LEU A 14 -1.20 15.32 -26.00
C LEU A 14 -0.62 14.35 -24.96
N ALA A 15 0.34 13.51 -25.35
CA ALA A 15 1.00 12.58 -24.44
C ALA A 15 1.73 13.32 -23.31
N GLY A 16 2.42 14.42 -23.62
CA GLY A 16 3.08 15.27 -22.64
C GLY A 16 2.10 15.91 -21.66
N VAL A 17 0.99 16.46 -22.16
CA VAL A 17 -0.06 17.06 -21.32
C VAL A 17 -0.71 16.01 -20.43
N LEU A 18 -1.08 14.85 -20.99
CA LEU A 18 -1.67 13.77 -20.22
C LEU A 18 -0.70 13.23 -19.15
N GLY A 19 0.58 13.07 -19.50
CA GLY A 19 1.61 12.66 -18.55
C GLY A 19 1.81 13.68 -17.43
N GLY A 20 1.85 14.98 -17.77
CA GLY A 20 1.94 16.06 -16.79
C GLY A 20 0.73 16.12 -15.86
N LEU A 21 -0.49 15.97 -16.40
CA LEU A 21 -1.71 15.93 -15.62
C LEU A 21 -1.76 14.70 -14.70
N ALA A 22 -1.35 13.53 -15.20
CA ALA A 22 -1.27 12.32 -14.40
C ALA A 22 -0.25 12.46 -13.26
N GLY A 23 0.94 13.00 -13.55
CA GLY A 23 1.97 13.26 -12.54
C GLY A 23 1.53 14.26 -11.49
N TRP A 24 0.87 15.35 -11.90
CA TRP A 24 0.29 16.33 -10.97
C TRP A 24 -0.80 15.71 -10.10
N ALA A 25 -1.73 14.95 -10.68
CA ALA A 25 -2.82 14.30 -9.95
C ALA A 25 -2.29 13.25 -8.95
N SER A 26 -1.21 12.55 -9.30
CA SER A 26 -0.50 11.62 -8.42
C SER A 26 0.14 12.35 -7.23
N GLN A 27 0.82 13.46 -7.45
CA GLN A 27 1.42 14.27 -6.38
C GLN A 27 0.37 14.92 -5.47
N ALA A 28 -0.78 15.27 -6.02
CA ALA A 28 -1.91 15.81 -5.27
C ALA A 28 -2.72 14.72 -4.53
N HIS A 29 -2.33 13.44 -4.65
CA HIS A 29 -3.00 12.29 -4.03
C HIS A 29 -4.51 12.20 -4.35
N LEU A 30 -4.94 12.71 -5.50
CA LEU A 30 -6.36 12.80 -5.84
C LEU A 30 -7.04 11.42 -5.98
N PHE A 31 -6.26 10.39 -6.31
CA PHE A 31 -6.75 9.05 -6.59
C PHE A 31 -6.33 7.99 -5.55
N TRP A 32 -5.75 8.43 -4.42
CA TRP A 32 -5.24 7.52 -3.38
C TRP A 32 -6.28 6.51 -2.89
N GLN A 33 -7.52 6.96 -2.65
CA GLN A 33 -8.59 6.07 -2.15
C GLN A 33 -8.99 5.03 -3.21
N GLN A 34 -9.01 5.41 -4.48
CA GLN A 34 -9.26 4.46 -5.57
C GLN A 34 -8.13 3.45 -5.68
N ASP A 35 -6.88 3.88 -5.53
CA ASP A 35 -5.71 3.01 -5.55
C ASP A 35 -5.77 1.98 -4.41
N GLU A 36 -6.06 2.42 -3.17
CA GLU A 36 -6.26 1.52 -2.03
C GLU A 36 -7.39 0.51 -2.29
N HIS A 37 -8.55 0.97 -2.76
CA HIS A 37 -9.67 0.08 -3.06
C HIS A 37 -9.37 -0.93 -4.15
N VAL A 38 -8.58 -0.56 -5.17
CA VAL A 38 -8.14 -1.50 -6.21
C VAL A 38 -7.14 -2.48 -5.63
N TYR A 39 -6.17 -2.01 -4.85
CA TYR A 39 -5.18 -2.84 -4.18
C TYR A 39 -5.82 -3.89 -3.27
N ASP A 40 -6.76 -3.47 -2.41
CA ASP A 40 -7.47 -4.35 -1.49
C ASP A 40 -8.28 -5.43 -2.22
N ARG A 41 -8.87 -5.12 -3.38
CA ARG A 41 -9.57 -6.14 -4.17
C ARG A 41 -8.61 -7.14 -4.82
N LEU A 42 -7.44 -6.68 -5.25
CA LEU A 42 -6.44 -7.53 -5.89
C LEU A 42 -5.78 -8.47 -4.88
N VAL A 43 -5.47 -7.95 -3.69
CA VAL A 43 -4.77 -8.69 -2.63
C VAL A 43 -5.73 -9.42 -1.70
N GLY A 44 -6.97 -8.95 -1.53
CA GLY A 44 -7.95 -9.56 -0.62
C GLY A 44 -8.35 -10.99 -0.97
N GLY A 45 -8.08 -11.44 -2.19
CA GLY A 45 -8.25 -12.85 -2.60
C GLY A 45 -6.99 -13.71 -2.42
N TRP A 46 -5.89 -13.16 -1.92
CA TRP A 46 -4.67 -13.91 -1.69
C TRP A 46 -4.80 -14.71 -0.40
N ASP A 47 -4.88 -16.03 -0.55
CA ASP A 47 -4.82 -16.96 0.58
C ASP A 47 -3.35 -17.35 0.82
N TYR A 48 -2.78 -16.84 1.90
CA TYR A 48 -1.46 -17.21 2.39
C TYR A 48 -1.64 -17.99 3.68
N PRO A 49 -1.64 -19.34 3.63
CA PRO A 49 -1.71 -20.13 4.85
C PRO A 49 -0.47 -19.81 5.70
N PRO A 50 -0.64 -19.34 6.95
CA PRO A 50 0.48 -19.06 7.82
C PRO A 50 1.22 -20.37 8.14
N ASP A 51 2.55 -20.29 8.28
CA ASP A 51 3.34 -21.41 8.80
C ASP A 51 2.90 -21.71 10.24
N ASP A 52 2.74 -22.99 10.59
CA ASP A 52 2.43 -23.44 11.96
C ASP A 52 3.47 -22.96 13.00
N ARG A 53 4.66 -22.53 12.56
CA ARG A 53 5.74 -21.99 13.39
C ARG A 53 5.73 -20.46 13.47
N LEU A 54 4.81 -19.77 12.81
CA LEU A 54 4.70 -18.32 12.85
C LEU A 54 4.17 -17.86 14.21
N ALA A 55 4.92 -17.00 14.90
CA ALA A 55 4.48 -16.35 16.12
C ALA A 55 4.33 -14.84 15.89
N LEU A 56 3.13 -14.30 16.13
CA LEU A 56 2.87 -12.87 16.10
C LEU A 56 2.98 -12.31 17.51
N VAL A 57 3.95 -11.43 17.76
CA VAL A 57 4.14 -10.76 19.04
C VAL A 57 3.74 -9.30 18.88
N ALA A 58 2.52 -8.96 19.29
CA ALA A 58 2.05 -7.58 19.33
C ALA A 58 2.64 -6.88 20.56
N ILE A 59 3.29 -5.72 20.35
CA ILE A 59 3.85 -4.90 21.41
C ILE A 59 3.21 -3.53 21.30
N ASP A 60 2.59 -3.09 22.40
CA ASP A 60 2.00 -1.78 22.52
C ASP A 60 2.68 -0.95 23.62
N GLU A 61 2.42 0.35 23.60
CA GLU A 61 3.02 1.31 24.51
C GLU A 61 2.65 1.06 25.99
N ARG A 62 1.40 0.64 26.28
CA ARG A 62 0.98 0.32 27.65
C ARG A 62 1.76 -0.88 28.17
N SER A 63 1.97 -1.89 27.34
CA SER A 63 2.80 -3.05 27.70
C SER A 63 4.24 -2.67 28.00
N LEU A 64 4.85 -1.76 27.21
CA LEU A 64 6.19 -1.24 27.49
C LEU A 64 6.27 -0.47 28.81
N GLN A 65 5.24 0.30 29.14
CA GLN A 65 5.17 1.02 30.42
C GLN A 65 5.00 0.09 31.62
N GLN A 66 4.26 -1.02 31.45
CA GLN A 66 3.98 -1.98 32.52
C GLN A 66 5.09 -3.01 32.72
N LEU A 67 5.66 -3.53 31.64
CA LEU A 67 6.62 -4.63 31.63
C LEU A 67 8.07 -4.17 31.43
N GLY A 68 8.25 -2.90 31.07
CA GLY A 68 9.55 -2.31 30.75
C GLY A 68 9.97 -2.54 29.30
N GLN A 69 11.21 -2.16 29.02
CA GLN A 69 11.79 -2.26 27.67
C GLN A 69 11.81 -3.71 27.16
N TRP A 70 11.25 -3.90 25.97
CA TRP A 70 11.37 -5.14 25.19
C TRP A 70 12.82 -5.30 24.67
N PRO A 71 13.38 -6.52 24.49
CA PRO A 71 12.77 -7.85 24.66
C PRO A 71 12.67 -8.34 26.10
N TRP A 72 11.50 -8.89 26.46
CA TRP A 72 11.28 -9.44 27.79
C TRP A 72 11.82 -10.88 27.91
N PRO A 73 12.05 -11.37 29.14
CA PRO A 73 12.39 -12.77 29.37
C PRO A 73 11.30 -13.72 28.84
N ARG A 74 11.68 -14.90 28.34
CA ARG A 74 10.73 -15.91 27.82
C ARG A 74 9.63 -16.28 28.81
N GLY A 75 9.93 -16.31 30.10
CA GLY A 75 8.93 -16.59 31.14
C GLY A 75 7.85 -15.51 31.26
N THR A 76 8.15 -14.26 30.87
CA THR A 76 7.14 -13.20 30.75
C THR A 76 6.27 -13.45 29.54
N HIS A 77 6.87 -13.72 28.36
CA HIS A 77 6.11 -14.06 27.15
C HIS A 77 5.21 -15.29 27.32
N ALA A 78 5.62 -16.30 28.09
CA ALA A 78 4.81 -17.50 28.32
C ALA A 78 3.62 -17.31 29.28
N ARG A 79 3.51 -16.16 29.96
CA ARG A 79 2.43 -15.85 30.91
C ARG A 79 1.40 -14.85 30.36
N LEU A 80 1.67 -14.24 29.21
CA LEU A 80 0.78 -13.32 28.49
C LEU A 80 -0.05 -14.11 27.49
#